data_AF-A0A946WVK0-F1
#
_entry.id   AF-A0A946WVK0-F1
#
_cell.length_a   1.000
_cell.length_b   1.000
_cell.length_c   1.000
_cell.angle_alpha   90.00
_cell.angle_beta   90.00
_cell.angle_gamma   90.00
#
_symmetry.space_group_name_H-M   'P 1'
#
loop_
_entity.id
_entity.type
_entity.pdbx_description
1 polymer ?
#
loop_
_entity_poly.entity_id
_entity_poly.type
_entity_poly.pdbx_seq_one_letter_code
_entity_poly.pdbx_strand_id
1 'polypeptide(L)'
;MLKMKNILVLAAFIIYATTSFAQTPTFHLDVAPIIYNNCTECHREGELGPMPLTTYDEVATNGYYIEYVTQSGYMPPWTPDHNYTTLNGERFLTEEEKQTIVDWVGAEMPEGDPSDNPGIPDFDSLSQLGEPDLILTMSEPYLHGGDGIEQYQVFRIPTGITETVEISAVEIIPSNNAIAHHGLIGYTTNPASINAAAVLDNADPAAGYESFGDYSVPVEDQLFGGWVPGSPPLMFPPTIGKIMEPGSELLLQMHYGPAFQDELDQTSINIFFSDVPLEREIETHLLSPADLLVPFYIPANEVVSFHGTRYVPSDVSVISTIPHSHLLGKSWLVYATSPDNQDTIPMISIPNWDFHWQGIFTFPTLLHIPGGYTVHAIAEYDNTSSNTFNPNNPPQDMWFGDLTTDEMYVMFFQFVNYLPGDESISITSLTENNIVMGDEKLLPAHPNPARSSDEITIGFTLPSSETDVTLELFDINGRSVALWLDDQPYAPGSHLVRRFVPAGLPSGSYIYRLTTSNGAAVSKVLELVR
;
A
#
# COMPACT_ATOMS: atom_id res chain seq x y z
N MET A 1 77.91 31.54 3.99
CA MET A 1 78.21 31.32 2.56
C MET A 1 77.65 29.97 2.14
N LEU A 2 76.82 30.00 1.10
CA LEU A 2 76.21 28.97 0.26
C LEU A 2 76.43 27.45 0.49
N LYS A 3 75.27 26.76 0.42
CA LYS A 3 74.93 25.51 -0.33
C LYS A 3 75.54 24.17 0.12
N MET A 4 74.66 23.25 0.53
CA MET A 4 74.15 22.18 -0.36
C MET A 4 73.04 21.39 0.36
N LYS A 5 71.81 21.67 -0.05
CA LYS A 5 70.61 20.84 0.16
C LYS A 5 70.61 19.76 -0.93
N ASN A 6 70.32 18.52 -0.53
CA ASN A 6 69.72 17.41 -1.29
C ASN A 6 70.53 16.11 -1.21
N ILE A 7 69.76 15.03 -1.11
CA ILE A 7 70.12 13.60 -1.23
C ILE A 7 70.43 12.93 0.11
N LEU A 8 69.38 12.46 0.81
CA LEU A 8 69.30 11.16 1.50
C LEU A 8 68.06 11.09 2.42
N VAL A 9 66.87 11.20 1.85
CA VAL A 9 65.64 10.62 2.46
C VAL A 9 64.77 10.13 1.30
N LEU A 10 65.17 9.02 0.69
CA LEU A 10 64.37 8.31 -0.31
C LEU A 10 64.44 6.82 0.03
N ALA A 11 63.79 6.42 1.13
CA ALA A 11 63.45 5.03 1.39
C ALA A 11 62.35 4.96 2.46
N ALA A 12 61.31 4.18 2.15
CA ALA A 12 60.23 3.73 3.02
C ALA A 12 59.07 4.71 3.31
N PHE A 13 58.33 5.07 2.26
CA PHE A 13 56.86 5.10 2.34
C PHE A 13 56.34 4.04 1.38
N ILE A 14 56.37 2.78 1.83
CA ILE A 14 55.57 1.72 1.20
C ILE A 14 54.13 2.03 1.65
N ILE A 15 53.37 2.66 0.76
CA ILE A 15 51.92 2.70 0.85
C ILE A 15 51.49 1.24 0.72
N TYR A 16 51.19 0.60 1.85
CA TYR A 16 50.32 -0.58 1.85
C TYR A 16 48.96 -0.07 1.39
N ALA A 17 48.74 -0.10 0.07
CA ALA A 17 47.39 -0.13 -0.45
C ALA A 17 46.84 -1.49 -0.03
N THR A 18 46.24 -1.56 1.15
CA THR A 18 45.32 -2.64 1.47
C THR A 18 44.20 -2.52 0.47
N THR A 19 44.25 -3.33 -0.58
CA THR A 19 43.06 -3.69 -1.35
C THR A 19 42.12 -4.33 -0.34
N SER A 20 41.23 -3.52 0.23
CA SER A 20 40.06 -4.05 0.91
C SER A 20 39.26 -4.73 -0.20
N PHE A 21 39.37 -6.05 -0.31
CA PHE A 21 38.37 -6.80 -1.05
C PHE A 21 37.08 -6.60 -0.27
N ALA A 22 36.14 -5.85 -0.85
CA ALA A 22 34.76 -5.98 -0.41
C ALA A 22 34.42 -7.47 -0.48
N GLN A 23 33.83 -8.00 0.59
CA GLN A 23 33.42 -9.39 0.62
C GLN A 23 32.45 -9.61 -0.55
N THR A 24 32.72 -10.63 -1.36
CA THR A 24 31.81 -11.01 -2.45
C THR A 24 30.45 -11.36 -1.83
N PRO A 25 29.35 -10.74 -2.28
CA PRO A 25 28.02 -11.06 -1.78
C PRO A 25 27.71 -12.54 -2.01
N THR A 26 26.97 -13.15 -1.09
CA THR A 26 26.50 -14.53 -1.17
C THR A 26 24.99 -14.59 -1.11
N PHE A 27 24.40 -15.69 -1.57
CA PHE A 27 22.95 -15.82 -1.58
C PHE A 27 22.37 -15.73 -0.18
N HIS A 28 22.80 -16.59 0.74
CA HIS A 28 22.19 -16.69 2.06
C HIS A 28 22.29 -15.41 2.89
N LEU A 29 23.46 -14.75 2.88
CA LEU A 29 23.70 -13.56 3.69
C LEU A 29 23.13 -12.28 3.06
N ASP A 30 23.31 -12.09 1.75
CA ASP A 30 23.17 -10.77 1.12
C ASP A 30 21.98 -10.69 0.14
N VAL A 31 21.71 -11.76 -0.63
CA VAL A 31 20.68 -11.73 -1.70
C VAL A 31 19.33 -12.28 -1.23
N ALA A 32 19.33 -13.32 -0.40
CA ALA A 32 18.11 -13.92 0.13
C ALA A 32 17.22 -12.91 0.86
N PRO A 33 17.73 -12.01 1.72
CA PRO A 33 16.91 -10.95 2.32
C PRO A 33 16.22 -10.06 1.27
N ILE A 34 16.92 -9.71 0.19
CA ILE A 34 16.38 -8.85 -0.88
C ILE A 34 15.25 -9.58 -1.61
N ILE A 35 15.50 -10.82 -2.03
CA ILE A 35 14.53 -11.63 -2.79
C ILE A 35 13.31 -11.96 -1.93
N TYR A 36 13.52 -12.36 -0.68
CA TYR A 36 12.44 -12.78 0.20
C TYR A 36 11.52 -11.63 0.58
N ASN A 37 12.06 -10.42 0.77
CA ASN A 37 11.28 -9.24 1.13
C ASN A 37 10.58 -8.56 -0.06
N ASN A 38 11.10 -8.70 -1.27
CA ASN A 38 10.62 -7.92 -2.42
C ASN A 38 10.04 -8.75 -3.56
N CYS A 39 10.29 -10.06 -3.59
CA CYS A 39 9.93 -10.92 -4.73
C CYS A 39 9.13 -12.16 -4.31
N THR A 40 9.50 -12.81 -3.21
CA THR A 40 8.96 -14.13 -2.84
C THR A 40 7.48 -14.12 -2.49
N GLU A 41 6.92 -12.99 -2.07
CA GLU A 41 5.47 -12.86 -1.84
C GLU A 41 4.66 -13.27 -3.08
N CYS A 42 5.05 -12.77 -4.25
CA CYS A 42 4.42 -13.12 -5.52
C CYS A 42 5.09 -14.32 -6.19
N HIS A 43 6.39 -14.54 -5.97
CA HIS A 43 7.17 -15.62 -6.57
C HIS A 43 7.28 -16.83 -5.64
N ARG A 44 6.14 -17.41 -5.27
CA ARG A 44 6.04 -18.71 -4.59
C ARG A 44 4.93 -19.54 -5.21
N GLU A 45 4.96 -20.85 -4.97
CA GLU A 45 3.98 -21.76 -5.55
C GLU A 45 2.54 -21.34 -5.19
N GLY A 46 1.66 -21.30 -6.20
CA GLY A 46 0.26 -20.90 -6.06
C GLY A 46 -0.02 -19.40 -6.19
N GLU A 47 1.01 -18.56 -6.31
CA GLU A 47 0.89 -17.11 -6.49
C GLU A 47 1.10 -16.67 -7.95
N LEU A 48 0.89 -15.37 -8.22
CA LEU A 48 0.92 -14.78 -9.57
C LEU A 48 2.28 -14.93 -10.30
N GLY A 49 3.38 -15.07 -9.56
CA GLY A 49 4.73 -15.13 -10.11
C GLY A 49 4.93 -16.37 -11.00
N PRO A 50 5.46 -16.22 -12.23
CA PRO A 50 5.55 -17.34 -13.19
C PRO A 50 6.57 -18.42 -12.79
N MET A 51 7.44 -18.13 -11.82
CA MET A 51 8.38 -19.09 -11.25
C MET A 51 8.59 -18.82 -9.75
N PRO A 52 8.84 -19.86 -8.94
CA PRO A 52 9.18 -19.68 -7.54
C PRO A 52 10.59 -19.09 -7.38
N LEU A 53 10.75 -18.26 -6.35
CA LEU A 53 12.01 -17.65 -5.89
C LEU A 53 12.13 -17.87 -4.37
N THR A 54 12.14 -19.13 -3.96
CA THR A 54 12.10 -19.56 -2.56
C THR A 54 13.41 -20.19 -2.12
N THR A 55 14.18 -20.76 -3.05
CA THR A 55 15.45 -21.45 -2.77
C THR A 55 16.63 -20.84 -3.53
N TYR A 56 17.86 -21.15 -3.10
CA TYR A 56 19.08 -20.76 -3.81
C TYR A 56 19.05 -21.21 -5.28
N ASP A 57 18.74 -22.49 -5.53
CA ASP A 57 18.77 -23.06 -6.89
C ASP A 57 17.79 -22.35 -7.82
N GLU A 58 16.60 -22.00 -7.34
CA GLU A 58 15.59 -21.24 -8.09
C GLU A 58 16.08 -19.83 -8.43
N VAL A 59 16.64 -19.12 -7.45
CA VAL A 59 17.14 -17.76 -7.63
C VAL A 59 18.37 -17.74 -8.53
N ALA A 60 19.32 -18.65 -8.33
CA ALA A 60 20.54 -18.77 -9.14
C ALA A 60 20.23 -19.18 -10.59
N THR A 61 19.27 -20.07 -10.81
CA THR A 61 18.82 -20.44 -12.16
C THR A 61 18.30 -19.22 -12.93
N ASN A 62 17.67 -18.28 -12.22
CA ASN A 62 17.10 -17.06 -12.80
C ASN A 62 17.98 -15.82 -12.62
N GLY A 63 19.20 -15.94 -12.08
CA GLY A 63 19.96 -14.78 -11.57
C GLY A 63 20.22 -13.68 -12.60
N TYR A 64 20.60 -14.02 -13.84
CA TYR A 64 20.76 -13.04 -14.92
C TYR A 64 19.46 -12.35 -15.33
N TYR A 65 18.32 -13.06 -15.23
CA TYR A 65 17.01 -12.47 -15.51
C TYR A 65 16.60 -11.54 -14.38
N ILE A 66 16.80 -11.95 -13.12
CA ILE A 66 16.59 -11.14 -11.92
C ILE A 66 17.41 -9.85 -11.99
N GLU A 67 18.71 -9.94 -12.33
CA GLU A 67 19.56 -8.76 -12.58
C GLU A 67 18.94 -7.84 -13.63
N TYR A 68 18.55 -8.37 -14.79
CA TYR A 68 17.97 -7.55 -15.86
C TYR A 68 16.69 -6.83 -15.43
N VAL A 69 15.73 -7.53 -14.81
CA VAL A 69 14.43 -6.94 -14.44
C VAL A 69 14.55 -5.94 -13.29
N THR A 70 15.47 -6.17 -12.36
CA THR A 70 15.73 -5.25 -11.24
C THR A 70 16.49 -4.00 -11.69
N GLN A 71 17.47 -4.14 -12.59
CA GLN A 71 18.22 -3.01 -13.15
C GLN A 71 17.39 -2.13 -14.08
N SER A 72 16.46 -2.72 -14.82
CA SER A 72 15.55 -1.97 -15.70
C SER A 72 14.41 -1.27 -14.95
N GLY A 73 14.20 -1.58 -13.67
CA GLY A 73 13.07 -1.08 -12.89
C GLY A 73 11.75 -1.76 -13.25
N TYR A 74 11.78 -2.88 -13.99
CA TYR A 74 10.60 -3.69 -14.28
C TYR A 74 10.09 -4.42 -13.03
N MET A 75 11.01 -4.81 -12.14
CA MET A 75 10.70 -5.47 -10.86
C MET A 75 11.45 -4.81 -9.69
N PRO A 76 10.85 -4.79 -8.48
CA PRO A 76 9.45 -5.08 -8.22
C PRO A 76 8.53 -4.02 -8.85
N PRO A 77 7.26 -4.35 -9.15
CA PRO A 77 6.38 -3.43 -9.85
C PRO A 77 5.87 -2.33 -8.93
N TRP A 78 6.27 -1.10 -9.22
CA TRP A 78 5.83 0.12 -8.55
C TRP A 78 5.94 1.30 -9.51
N THR A 79 4.80 1.86 -9.88
CA THR A 79 4.71 2.96 -10.85
C THR A 79 4.79 4.36 -10.22
N PRO A 80 4.41 4.61 -8.94
CA PRO A 80 4.60 5.92 -8.33
C PRO A 80 6.06 6.31 -8.13
N ASP A 81 6.38 7.59 -8.34
CA ASP A 81 7.70 8.17 -8.06
C ASP A 81 7.91 8.38 -6.56
N HIS A 82 8.70 7.49 -5.95
CA HIS A 82 9.11 7.57 -4.54
C HIS A 82 9.77 8.91 -4.17
N ASN A 83 10.42 9.60 -5.10
CA ASN A 83 11.07 10.88 -4.81
C ASN A 83 10.09 12.06 -4.78
N TYR A 84 8.86 11.87 -5.25
CA TYR A 84 7.83 12.90 -5.26
C TYR A 84 7.01 12.91 -3.97
N THR A 85 6.48 11.75 -3.58
CA THR A 85 5.76 11.55 -2.33
C THR A 85 6.01 10.14 -1.81
N THR A 86 6.21 10.01 -0.50
CA THR A 86 6.25 8.71 0.17
C THR A 86 4.84 8.15 0.36
N LEU A 87 4.65 6.92 -0.05
CA LEU A 87 3.39 6.17 0.04
C LEU A 87 3.59 4.89 0.86
N ASN A 88 2.49 4.36 1.39
CA ASN A 88 2.50 3.11 2.13
C ASN A 88 2.60 1.91 1.18
N GLY A 89 3.38 0.89 1.54
CA GLY A 89 3.54 -0.32 0.73
C GLY A 89 4.38 -0.13 -0.54
N GLU A 90 5.26 0.88 -0.55
CA GLU A 90 6.20 1.09 -1.65
C GLU A 90 7.07 -0.14 -1.92
N ARG A 91 7.13 -0.54 -3.19
CA ARG A 91 7.94 -1.67 -3.64
C ARG A 91 9.04 -1.17 -4.55
N PHE A 92 10.25 -1.02 -4.03
CA PHE A 92 11.42 -0.68 -4.84
C PHE A 92 12.66 -1.30 -4.23
N LEU A 93 13.66 -1.51 -5.08
CA LEU A 93 15.00 -1.83 -4.61
C LEU A 93 15.82 -0.56 -4.53
N THR A 94 16.51 -0.39 -3.42
CA THR A 94 17.53 0.64 -3.27
C THR A 94 18.68 0.40 -4.26
N GLU A 95 19.42 1.45 -4.57
CA GLU A 95 20.59 1.32 -5.45
C GLU A 95 21.66 0.38 -4.87
N GLU A 96 21.73 0.25 -3.53
CA GLU A 96 22.59 -0.71 -2.85
C GLU A 96 22.12 -2.15 -3.06
N GLU A 97 20.83 -2.45 -2.87
CA GLU A 97 20.28 -3.79 -3.10
C GLU A 97 20.43 -4.22 -4.56
N LYS A 98 20.16 -3.30 -5.50
CA LYS A 98 20.41 -3.50 -6.93
C LYS A 98 21.87 -3.85 -7.21
N GLN A 99 22.81 -3.12 -6.61
CA GLN A 99 24.24 -3.39 -6.79
C GLN A 99 24.66 -4.73 -6.17
N THR A 100 24.10 -5.10 -5.01
CA THR A 100 24.32 -6.41 -4.37
C THR A 100 23.93 -7.56 -5.30
N ILE A 101 22.78 -7.46 -5.99
CA ILE A 101 22.35 -8.46 -6.99
C ILE A 101 23.35 -8.53 -8.15
N VAL A 102 23.76 -7.37 -8.71
CA VAL A 102 24.73 -7.30 -9.82
C VAL A 102 26.07 -7.94 -9.42
N ASP A 103 26.58 -7.60 -8.24
CA ASP A 103 27.86 -8.10 -7.75
C ASP A 103 27.82 -9.61 -7.48
N TRP A 104 26.70 -10.10 -6.93
CA TRP A 104 26.46 -11.54 -6.73
C TRP A 104 26.41 -12.30 -8.05
N VAL A 105 25.65 -11.81 -9.04
CA VAL A 105 25.56 -12.43 -10.38
C VAL A 105 26.92 -12.40 -11.08
N GLY A 106 27.62 -11.26 -11.02
CA GLY A 106 28.95 -11.10 -11.59
C GLY A 106 30.03 -11.99 -10.94
N ALA A 107 29.81 -12.43 -9.71
CA ALA A 107 30.65 -13.39 -9.00
C ALA A 107 30.28 -14.87 -9.25
N GLU A 108 29.45 -15.15 -10.26
CA GLU A 108 28.92 -16.49 -10.56
C GLU A 108 28.00 -17.05 -9.45
N MET A 109 27.27 -16.16 -8.77
CA MET A 109 26.16 -16.47 -7.84
C MET A 109 26.54 -17.42 -6.69
N PRO A 110 27.56 -17.11 -5.87
CA PRO A 110 27.95 -17.98 -4.76
C PRO A 110 26.81 -18.15 -3.73
N GLU A 111 26.54 -19.39 -3.32
CA GLU A 111 25.46 -19.72 -2.36
C GLU A 111 25.71 -19.15 -0.95
N GLY A 112 26.93 -19.25 -0.44
CA GLY A 112 27.28 -18.84 0.93
C GLY A 112 27.06 -19.95 1.97
N ASP A 113 27.04 -19.58 3.26
CA ASP A 113 26.76 -20.51 4.35
C ASP A 113 25.25 -20.60 4.59
N PRO A 114 24.61 -21.79 4.48
CA PRO A 114 23.19 -21.96 4.78
C PRO A 114 22.76 -21.51 6.17
N SER A 115 23.67 -21.40 7.15
CA SER A 115 23.31 -20.86 8.47
C SER A 115 23.03 -19.36 8.49
N ASP A 116 23.46 -18.63 7.46
CA ASP A 116 23.23 -17.19 7.32
C ASP A 116 21.89 -16.88 6.65
N ASN A 117 21.16 -17.89 6.17
CA ASN A 117 19.89 -17.70 5.49
C ASN A 117 18.84 -17.13 6.47
N PRO A 118 18.18 -16.00 6.15
CA PRO A 118 17.14 -15.43 7.01
C PRO A 118 15.89 -16.32 7.14
N GLY A 119 15.72 -17.30 6.26
CA GLY A 119 14.48 -18.05 6.10
C GLY A 119 13.44 -17.27 5.32
N ILE A 120 12.52 -18.00 4.69
CA ILE A 120 11.40 -17.41 3.96
C ILE A 120 10.39 -16.84 4.99
N PRO A 121 9.75 -15.69 4.71
CA PRO A 121 8.64 -15.16 5.51
C PRO A 121 7.55 -16.21 5.72
N ASP A 122 6.83 -16.11 6.84
CA ASP A 122 5.56 -16.83 6.97
C ASP A 122 4.49 -16.11 6.16
N PHE A 123 3.80 -16.86 5.29
CA PHE A 123 2.72 -16.34 4.46
C PHE A 123 1.43 -17.02 4.91
N ASP A 124 0.66 -16.35 5.77
CA ASP A 124 -0.63 -16.87 6.20
C ASP A 124 -1.62 -16.83 5.03
N SER A 125 -2.13 -18.01 4.64
CA SER A 125 -3.11 -18.15 3.56
C SER A 125 -4.52 -17.69 3.94
N LEU A 126 -4.81 -17.51 5.23
CA LEU A 126 -6.11 -17.09 5.73
C LEU A 126 -6.22 -15.58 5.87
N SER A 127 -5.23 -14.95 6.50
CA SER A 127 -5.19 -13.50 6.68
C SER A 127 -3.83 -13.03 7.15
N GLN A 128 -3.37 -11.88 6.66
CA GLN A 128 -2.17 -11.24 7.19
C GLN A 128 -2.43 -10.49 8.52
N LEU A 129 -3.70 -10.31 8.92
CA LEU A 129 -4.10 -9.53 10.10
C LEU A 129 -4.54 -10.40 11.30
N GLY A 130 -4.64 -11.71 11.12
CA GLY A 130 -5.11 -12.65 12.14
C GLY A 130 -6.55 -13.12 11.90
N GLU A 131 -7.26 -13.51 12.97
CA GLU A 131 -8.62 -14.04 12.83
C GLU A 131 -9.63 -12.92 12.53
N PRO A 132 -10.36 -12.97 11.39
CA PRO A 132 -11.38 -11.97 11.06
C PRO A 132 -12.66 -12.16 11.86
N ASP A 133 -13.36 -11.07 12.16
CA ASP A 133 -14.66 -11.09 12.84
C ASP A 133 -15.78 -11.62 11.94
N LEU A 134 -15.66 -11.38 10.64
CA LEU A 134 -16.64 -11.81 9.64
C LEU A 134 -15.93 -12.19 8.33
N ILE A 135 -16.21 -13.40 7.84
CA ILE A 135 -15.75 -13.88 6.53
C ILE A 135 -16.94 -13.92 5.58
N LEU A 136 -16.87 -13.13 4.50
CA LEU A 136 -17.88 -13.04 3.45
C LEU A 136 -17.37 -13.70 2.18
N THR A 137 -17.92 -14.84 1.79
CA THR A 137 -17.43 -15.62 0.65
C THR A 137 -18.40 -15.56 -0.52
N MET A 138 -17.90 -15.58 -1.75
CA MET A 138 -18.71 -15.83 -2.95
C MET A 138 -19.63 -17.03 -2.72
N SER A 139 -20.91 -16.91 -3.06
CA SER A 139 -21.91 -17.94 -2.76
C SER A 139 -21.64 -19.28 -3.43
N GLU A 140 -20.98 -19.24 -4.59
CA GLU A 140 -20.54 -20.41 -5.35
C GLU A 140 -19.22 -20.11 -6.07
N PRO A 141 -18.42 -21.13 -6.41
CA PRO A 141 -17.22 -20.95 -7.21
C PRO A 141 -17.53 -20.44 -8.61
N TYR A 142 -16.69 -19.54 -9.09
CA TYR A 142 -16.68 -19.06 -10.46
C TYR A 142 -15.69 -19.84 -11.31
N LEU A 143 -16.08 -20.15 -12.55
CA LEU A 143 -15.25 -20.82 -13.55
C LEU A 143 -14.73 -19.79 -14.56
N HIS A 144 -13.45 -19.44 -14.45
CA HIS A 144 -12.77 -18.62 -15.45
C HIS A 144 -12.29 -19.51 -16.60
N GLY A 145 -12.65 -19.13 -17.83
CA GLY A 145 -12.40 -19.94 -19.01
C GLY A 145 -10.92 -19.94 -19.43
N GLY A 146 -10.42 -21.10 -19.86
CA GLY A 146 -9.06 -21.24 -20.38
C GLY A 146 -8.85 -20.72 -21.80
N ASP A 147 -9.51 -19.63 -22.20
CA ASP A 147 -9.48 -19.10 -23.57
C ASP A 147 -8.41 -18.02 -23.80
N GLY A 148 -7.65 -17.68 -22.76
CA GLY A 148 -6.57 -16.71 -22.79
C GLY A 148 -7.05 -15.25 -22.79
N ILE A 149 -8.29 -15.00 -22.37
CA ILE A 149 -8.90 -13.67 -22.32
C ILE A 149 -9.09 -13.25 -20.85
N GLU A 150 -8.87 -11.96 -20.56
CA GLU A 150 -9.15 -11.37 -19.25
C GLU A 150 -10.65 -11.22 -19.00
N GLN A 151 -11.07 -11.25 -17.74
CA GLN A 151 -12.50 -11.20 -17.39
C GLN A 151 -12.78 -10.37 -16.15
N TYR A 152 -13.86 -9.59 -16.19
CA TYR A 152 -14.31 -8.75 -15.08
C TYR A 152 -15.69 -9.21 -14.63
N GLN A 153 -15.75 -9.83 -13.45
CA GLN A 153 -16.97 -10.42 -12.91
C GLN A 153 -17.35 -9.75 -11.59
N VAL A 154 -18.63 -9.36 -11.45
CA VAL A 154 -19.18 -8.82 -10.21
C VAL A 154 -19.98 -9.89 -9.49
N PHE A 155 -19.58 -10.19 -8.26
CA PHE A 155 -20.26 -11.14 -7.38
C PHE A 155 -21.01 -10.41 -6.27
N ARG A 156 -22.25 -10.83 -6.03
CA ARG A 156 -23.09 -10.29 -4.96
C ARG A 156 -22.86 -11.07 -3.69
N ILE A 157 -22.50 -10.37 -2.61
CA ILE A 157 -22.22 -10.99 -1.31
C ILE A 157 -23.07 -10.28 -0.23
N PRO A 158 -24.22 -10.85 0.16
CA PRO A 158 -25.01 -10.35 1.27
C PRO A 158 -24.21 -10.43 2.57
N THR A 159 -24.18 -9.32 3.32
CA THR A 159 -23.30 -9.21 4.49
C THR A 159 -23.81 -10.01 5.70
N GLY A 160 -25.13 -10.27 5.74
CA GLY A 160 -25.78 -10.95 6.87
C GLY A 160 -25.82 -10.12 8.16
N ILE A 161 -25.36 -8.86 8.11
CA ILE A 161 -25.28 -7.98 9.26
C ILE A 161 -26.68 -7.56 9.71
N THR A 162 -26.90 -7.63 11.03
CA THR A 162 -28.19 -7.33 11.67
C THR A 162 -28.19 -6.05 12.52
N GLU A 163 -27.02 -5.52 12.84
CA GLU A 163 -26.81 -4.24 13.53
C GLU A 163 -25.62 -3.51 12.89
N THR A 164 -25.60 -2.17 12.93
CA THR A 164 -24.49 -1.41 12.35
C THR A 164 -23.17 -1.82 12.99
N VAL A 165 -22.19 -2.17 12.16
CA VAL A 165 -20.83 -2.48 12.61
C VAL A 165 -19.84 -1.46 12.05
N GLU A 166 -18.78 -1.26 12.80
CA GLU A 166 -17.70 -0.35 12.48
C GLU A 166 -16.48 -1.16 12.04
N ILE A 167 -15.88 -0.80 10.92
CA ILE A 167 -14.85 -1.59 10.25
C ILE A 167 -13.49 -0.93 10.41
N SER A 168 -12.50 -1.70 10.85
CA SER A 168 -11.09 -1.29 11.02
C SER A 168 -10.20 -1.79 9.88
N ALA A 169 -10.53 -2.91 9.25
CA ALA A 169 -9.81 -3.42 8.10
C ALA A 169 -10.67 -4.30 7.18
N VAL A 170 -10.27 -4.38 5.92
CA VAL A 170 -10.87 -5.22 4.88
C VAL A 170 -9.75 -5.89 4.09
N GLU A 171 -9.88 -7.20 3.86
CA GLU A 171 -8.90 -7.98 3.11
C GLU A 171 -9.63 -8.91 2.13
N ILE A 172 -9.22 -8.88 0.87
CA ILE A 172 -9.73 -9.78 -0.17
C ILE A 172 -8.77 -10.96 -0.24
N ILE A 173 -9.30 -12.18 -0.11
CA ILE A 173 -8.57 -13.43 -0.13
C ILE A 173 -9.05 -14.25 -1.33
N PRO A 174 -8.38 -14.16 -2.48
CA PRO A 174 -8.65 -15.07 -3.58
C PRO A 174 -8.32 -16.50 -3.19
N SER A 175 -9.13 -17.44 -3.66
CA SER A 175 -8.81 -18.87 -3.51
C SER A 175 -7.81 -19.34 -4.56
N ASN A 176 -7.66 -18.57 -5.64
CA ASN A 176 -6.76 -18.84 -6.75
C ASN A 176 -5.98 -17.57 -7.14
N ASN A 177 -4.88 -17.31 -6.43
CA ASN A 177 -4.00 -16.16 -6.66
C ASN A 177 -3.28 -16.21 -8.03
N ALA A 178 -3.27 -17.35 -8.72
CA ALA A 178 -2.64 -17.49 -10.03
C ALA A 178 -3.41 -16.79 -11.15
N ILE A 179 -4.74 -16.59 -10.99
CA ILE A 179 -5.58 -15.91 -11.97
C ILE A 179 -6.17 -14.59 -11.47
N ALA A 180 -6.22 -14.37 -10.15
CA ALA A 180 -6.77 -13.13 -9.59
C ALA A 180 -5.79 -11.95 -9.81
N HIS A 181 -6.17 -11.01 -10.66
CA HIS A 181 -5.33 -9.85 -11.00
C HIS A 181 -5.63 -8.64 -10.10
N HIS A 182 -6.90 -8.38 -9.76
CA HIS A 182 -7.29 -7.48 -8.68
C HIS A 182 -8.74 -7.69 -8.25
N GLY A 183 -9.11 -7.17 -7.09
CA GLY A 183 -10.48 -7.17 -6.59
C GLY A 183 -10.87 -5.80 -6.05
N LEU A 184 -12.10 -5.35 -6.34
CA LEU A 184 -12.67 -4.09 -5.84
C LEU A 184 -14.03 -4.34 -5.21
N ILE A 185 -14.28 -3.72 -4.06
CA ILE A 185 -15.53 -3.90 -3.30
C ILE A 185 -16.38 -2.64 -3.42
N GLY A 186 -17.56 -2.80 -4.00
CA GLY A 186 -18.66 -1.85 -3.91
C GLY A 186 -19.52 -2.17 -2.68
N TYR A 187 -20.09 -1.16 -2.05
CA TYR A 187 -20.98 -1.31 -0.90
C TYR A 187 -22.32 -0.62 -1.14
N THR A 188 -23.41 -1.32 -0.82
CA THR A 188 -24.76 -0.76 -0.96
C THR A 188 -25.73 -1.26 0.13
N THR A 189 -26.58 -0.36 0.58
CA THR A 189 -27.78 -0.64 1.39
C THR A 189 -29.06 -0.37 0.62
N ASN A 190 -28.94 0.28 -0.54
CA ASN A 190 -30.06 0.73 -1.35
C ASN A 190 -30.79 -0.48 -1.97
N PRO A 191 -32.06 -0.72 -1.58
CA PRO A 191 -32.81 -1.85 -2.11
C PRO A 191 -32.97 -1.81 -3.63
N ALA A 192 -32.94 -0.63 -4.27
CA ALA A 192 -33.02 -0.53 -5.72
C ALA A 192 -31.75 -1.07 -6.40
N SER A 193 -30.58 -0.74 -5.85
CA SER A 193 -29.28 -1.19 -6.34
C SER A 193 -29.09 -2.69 -6.15
N ILE A 194 -29.41 -3.18 -4.95
CA ILE A 194 -29.44 -4.61 -4.59
C ILE A 194 -30.33 -5.40 -5.58
N ASN A 195 -31.56 -4.93 -5.82
CA ASN A 195 -32.48 -5.59 -6.74
C ASN A 195 -31.98 -5.52 -8.20
N ALA A 196 -31.38 -4.41 -8.61
CA ALA A 196 -30.83 -4.28 -9.96
C ALA A 196 -29.67 -5.24 -10.19
N ALA A 197 -28.74 -5.34 -9.24
CA ALA A 197 -27.63 -6.29 -9.29
C ALA A 197 -28.16 -7.73 -9.32
N ALA A 198 -29.17 -8.05 -8.51
CA ALA A 198 -29.81 -9.36 -8.51
C ALA A 198 -30.44 -9.71 -9.86
N VAL A 199 -30.99 -8.73 -10.60
CA VAL A 199 -31.53 -8.96 -11.94
C VAL A 199 -30.43 -9.29 -12.95
N LEU A 200 -29.26 -8.63 -12.85
CA LEU A 200 -28.10 -8.91 -13.71
C LEU A 200 -27.54 -10.31 -13.42
N ASP A 201 -27.29 -10.61 -12.15
CA ASP A 201 -26.81 -11.90 -11.64
C ASP A 201 -27.75 -13.05 -12.07
N ASN A 202 -29.07 -12.93 -11.89
CA ASN A 202 -30.02 -13.95 -12.31
C ASN A 202 -30.16 -14.11 -13.85
N ALA A 203 -29.69 -13.14 -14.64
CA ALA A 203 -29.72 -13.21 -16.08
C ALA A 203 -28.48 -13.92 -16.67
N ASP A 204 -27.39 -13.97 -15.90
CA ASP A 204 -26.16 -14.65 -16.27
C ASP A 204 -26.23 -16.14 -15.86
N PRO A 205 -25.86 -17.08 -16.73
CA PRO A 205 -25.73 -18.49 -16.36
C PRO A 205 -24.48 -18.80 -15.51
N ALA A 206 -23.47 -17.94 -15.51
CA ALA A 206 -22.31 -18.04 -14.63
C ALA A 206 -22.59 -17.34 -13.28
N ALA A 207 -21.76 -17.62 -12.27
CA ALA A 207 -21.88 -16.94 -10.98
C ALA A 207 -21.58 -15.45 -11.13
N GLY A 208 -22.39 -14.57 -10.54
CA GLY A 208 -22.24 -13.13 -10.70
C GLY A 208 -22.66 -12.64 -12.08
N TYR A 209 -22.21 -11.46 -12.48
CA TYR A 209 -22.42 -10.94 -13.83
C TYR A 209 -21.19 -10.21 -14.34
N GLU A 210 -20.97 -10.23 -15.65
CA GLU A 210 -19.89 -9.48 -16.28
C GLU A 210 -20.15 -7.97 -16.17
N SER A 211 -19.20 -7.23 -15.63
CA SER A 211 -19.26 -5.77 -15.54
C SER A 211 -17.85 -5.23 -15.50
N PHE A 212 -17.53 -4.37 -16.45
CA PHE A 212 -16.20 -3.86 -16.66
C PHE A 212 -16.10 -2.43 -16.13
N GLY A 213 -15.07 -2.13 -15.32
CA GLY A 213 -14.75 -0.75 -14.88
C GLY A 213 -15.76 -0.13 -13.91
N ASP A 214 -16.88 -0.81 -13.64
CA ASP A 214 -17.94 -0.39 -12.73
C ASP A 214 -18.74 -1.60 -12.20
N TYR A 215 -19.84 -1.33 -11.49
CA TYR A 215 -20.74 -2.36 -10.97
C TYR A 215 -22.02 -2.56 -11.81
N SER A 216 -22.18 -1.84 -12.93
CA SER A 216 -23.41 -1.71 -13.74
C SER A 216 -24.67 -1.24 -12.98
N VAL A 217 -24.51 -0.91 -11.70
CA VAL A 217 -25.55 -0.41 -10.80
C VAL A 217 -24.97 0.71 -9.94
N PRO A 218 -25.79 1.69 -9.51
CA PRO A 218 -25.34 2.68 -8.56
C PRO A 218 -25.09 2.03 -7.20
N VAL A 219 -23.89 2.17 -6.65
CA VAL A 219 -23.57 1.78 -5.26
C VAL A 219 -23.26 3.03 -4.45
N GLU A 220 -23.54 3.01 -3.15
CA GLU A 220 -23.30 4.14 -2.25
C GLU A 220 -21.81 4.43 -2.10
N ASP A 221 -20.98 3.38 -2.05
CA ASP A 221 -19.53 3.48 -2.03
C ASP A 221 -18.94 2.55 -3.08
N GLN A 222 -18.30 3.14 -4.09
CA GLN A 222 -17.68 2.41 -5.20
C GLN A 222 -16.31 1.82 -4.85
N LEU A 223 -15.75 2.17 -3.69
CA LEU A 223 -14.43 1.69 -3.28
C LEU A 223 -14.43 1.47 -1.75
N PHE A 224 -15.29 0.57 -1.30
CA PHE A 224 -15.33 0.11 0.09
C PHE A 224 -14.00 -0.55 0.50
N GLY A 225 -13.41 -1.30 -0.42
CA GLY A 225 -12.06 -1.84 -0.31
C GLY A 225 -11.54 -2.31 -1.66
N GLY A 226 -10.26 -2.63 -1.73
CA GLY A 226 -9.65 -3.18 -2.94
C GLY A 226 -8.33 -3.88 -2.63
N TRP A 227 -7.91 -4.73 -3.55
CA TRP A 227 -6.72 -5.57 -3.42
C TRP A 227 -6.06 -5.75 -4.79
N VAL A 228 -4.74 -5.73 -4.79
CA VAL A 228 -3.89 -6.19 -5.90
C VAL A 228 -2.81 -7.13 -5.37
N PRO A 229 -2.28 -8.05 -6.19
CA PRO A 229 -1.18 -8.92 -5.78
C PRO A 229 0.00 -8.15 -5.18
N GLY A 230 0.46 -8.57 -4.01
CA GLY A 230 1.56 -7.93 -3.26
C GLY A 230 1.20 -6.60 -2.59
N SER A 231 -0.09 -6.23 -2.49
CA SER A 231 -0.53 -5.14 -1.62
C SER A 231 -0.88 -5.65 -0.22
N PRO A 232 -0.52 -4.93 0.85
CA PRO A 232 -0.99 -5.27 2.18
C PRO A 232 -2.52 -5.08 2.28
N PRO A 233 -3.16 -5.71 3.28
CA PRO A 233 -4.58 -5.49 3.57
C PRO A 233 -4.94 -4.02 3.73
N LEU A 234 -6.17 -3.65 3.35
CA LEU A 234 -6.68 -2.31 3.56
C LEU A 234 -6.99 -2.13 5.05
N MET A 235 -6.15 -1.37 5.74
CA MET A 235 -6.33 -1.00 7.13
C MET A 235 -6.64 0.48 7.29
N PHE A 236 -7.55 0.77 8.20
CA PHE A 236 -7.92 2.12 8.56
C PHE A 236 -7.28 2.52 9.90
N PRO A 237 -6.87 3.79 10.07
CA PRO A 237 -6.34 4.26 11.34
C PRO A 237 -7.36 4.15 12.48
N PRO A 238 -6.94 3.97 13.75
CA PRO A 238 -7.86 3.92 14.87
C PRO A 238 -8.87 5.08 14.87
N THR A 239 -10.15 4.79 15.14
CA THR A 239 -11.30 5.72 15.11
C THR A 239 -11.67 6.34 13.76
N ILE A 240 -10.95 5.99 12.70
CA ILE A 240 -11.32 6.27 11.32
C ILE A 240 -11.63 4.94 10.64
N GLY A 241 -12.68 4.87 9.86
CA GLY A 241 -13.01 3.63 9.18
C GLY A 241 -14.25 3.75 8.32
N LYS A 242 -14.80 2.60 7.97
CA LYS A 242 -16.08 2.50 7.26
C LYS A 242 -17.11 1.85 8.15
N ILE A 243 -18.38 2.06 7.86
CA ILE A 243 -19.48 1.38 8.55
C ILE A 243 -20.16 0.41 7.60
N MET A 244 -20.72 -0.65 8.17
CA MET A 244 -21.57 -1.58 7.45
C MET A 244 -22.91 -1.68 8.16
N GLU A 245 -23.97 -1.33 7.44
CA GLU A 245 -25.32 -1.24 7.97
C GLU A 245 -26.09 -2.57 7.81
N PRO A 246 -27.15 -2.80 8.61
CA PRO A 246 -27.98 -3.98 8.48
C PRO A 246 -28.58 -4.16 7.09
N GLY A 247 -28.52 -5.39 6.56
CA GLY A 247 -29.08 -5.71 5.24
C GLY A 247 -28.30 -5.14 4.05
N SER A 248 -27.06 -4.71 4.27
CA SER A 248 -26.14 -4.32 3.21
C SER A 248 -25.71 -5.51 2.33
N GLU A 249 -25.28 -5.21 1.11
CA GLU A 249 -24.59 -6.15 0.23
C GLU A 249 -23.25 -5.55 -0.22
N LEU A 250 -22.24 -6.42 -0.34
CA LEU A 250 -21.01 -6.11 -1.05
C LEU A 250 -21.13 -6.58 -2.49
N LEU A 251 -20.64 -5.77 -3.42
CA LEU A 251 -20.41 -6.16 -4.80
C LEU A 251 -18.91 -6.32 -5.00
N LEU A 252 -18.43 -7.55 -5.10
CA LEU A 252 -17.03 -7.87 -5.34
C LEU A 252 -16.79 -7.94 -6.85
N GLN A 253 -16.14 -6.94 -7.42
CA GLN A 253 -15.66 -6.97 -8.80
C GLN A 253 -14.27 -7.62 -8.82
N MET A 254 -14.15 -8.79 -9.42
CA MET A 254 -12.88 -9.47 -9.66
C MET A 254 -12.45 -9.26 -11.10
N HIS A 255 -11.20 -8.83 -11.28
CA HIS A 255 -10.51 -8.91 -12.56
C HIS A 255 -9.63 -10.15 -12.56
N TYR A 256 -9.94 -11.09 -13.44
CA TYR A 256 -9.15 -12.29 -13.70
C TYR A 256 -8.23 -12.06 -14.90
N GLY A 257 -6.93 -12.30 -14.70
CA GLY A 257 -5.93 -12.30 -15.76
C GLY A 257 -6.11 -13.47 -16.73
N PRO A 258 -5.44 -13.47 -17.89
CA PRO A 258 -5.67 -14.47 -18.93
C PRO A 258 -5.20 -15.87 -18.50
N ALA A 259 -6.10 -16.86 -18.57
CA ALA A 259 -5.79 -18.27 -18.32
C ALA A 259 -5.89 -19.12 -19.60
N PHE A 260 -5.01 -20.11 -19.77
CA PHE A 260 -5.05 -21.06 -20.90
C PHE A 260 -5.63 -22.43 -20.54
N GLN A 261 -6.10 -22.57 -19.31
CA GLN A 261 -6.82 -23.72 -18.78
C GLN A 261 -7.98 -23.18 -17.96
N ASP A 262 -9.06 -23.96 -17.87
CA ASP A 262 -10.18 -23.59 -17.03
C ASP A 262 -9.72 -23.60 -15.56
N GLU A 263 -9.98 -22.50 -14.87
CA GLU A 263 -9.56 -22.27 -13.48
C GLU A 263 -10.78 -21.91 -12.63
N LEU A 264 -10.78 -22.35 -11.37
CA LEU A 264 -11.84 -22.03 -10.42
C LEU A 264 -11.35 -21.00 -9.41
N ASP A 265 -12.24 -20.08 -9.04
CA ASP A 265 -12.03 -19.19 -7.91
C ASP A 265 -13.31 -19.03 -7.09
N GLN A 266 -13.17 -18.97 -5.77
CA GLN A 266 -14.19 -18.65 -4.81
C GLN A 266 -13.60 -17.71 -3.75
N THR A 267 -13.35 -16.47 -4.16
CA THR A 267 -12.80 -15.41 -3.32
C THR A 267 -13.64 -15.15 -2.06
N SER A 268 -12.94 -14.89 -0.95
CA SER A 268 -13.51 -14.44 0.32
C SER A 268 -13.08 -13.01 0.63
N ILE A 269 -13.85 -12.32 1.47
CA ILE A 269 -13.55 -11.01 2.04
C ILE A 269 -13.53 -11.17 3.55
N ASN A 270 -12.38 -10.95 4.15
CA ASN A 270 -12.20 -10.85 5.59
C ASN A 270 -12.53 -9.42 6.04
N ILE A 271 -13.40 -9.31 7.05
CA ILE A 271 -13.82 -8.06 7.65
C ILE A 271 -13.41 -8.07 9.12
N PHE A 272 -12.72 -7.00 9.53
CA PHE A 272 -12.28 -6.78 10.90
C PHE A 272 -13.07 -5.62 11.49
N PHE A 273 -13.67 -5.84 12.65
CA PHE A 273 -14.43 -4.82 13.35
C PHE A 273 -13.50 -3.92 14.13
N SER A 274 -13.97 -2.71 14.41
CA SER A 274 -13.23 -1.76 15.25
C SER A 274 -13.46 -2.07 16.72
N ASP A 275 -12.37 -2.28 17.47
CA ASP A 275 -12.40 -2.40 18.93
C ASP A 275 -12.70 -1.08 19.65
N VAL A 276 -12.61 0.04 18.91
CA VAL A 276 -12.84 1.41 19.39
C VAL A 276 -13.93 2.08 18.56
N PRO A 277 -14.85 2.86 19.17
CA PRO A 277 -15.89 3.55 18.42
C PRO A 277 -15.33 4.47 17.33
N LEU A 278 -15.85 4.41 16.11
CA LEU A 278 -15.48 5.34 15.04
C LEU A 278 -15.93 6.76 15.39
N GLU A 279 -15.00 7.69 15.19
CA GLU A 279 -15.28 9.12 15.32
C GLU A 279 -15.52 9.76 13.95
N ARG A 280 -14.93 9.18 12.89
CA ARG A 280 -15.01 9.68 11.52
C ARG A 280 -15.13 8.53 10.53
N GLU A 281 -16.13 8.62 9.67
CA GLU A 281 -16.29 7.73 8.54
C GLU A 281 -15.51 8.27 7.34
N ILE A 282 -14.86 7.37 6.60
CA ILE A 282 -14.12 7.69 5.37
C ILE A 282 -15.10 8.05 4.26
N GLU A 283 -14.87 9.21 3.64
CA GLU A 283 -15.58 9.64 2.44
C GLU A 283 -14.74 9.37 1.19
N THR A 284 -15.39 8.98 0.10
CA THR A 284 -14.76 8.81 -1.22
C THR A 284 -15.22 9.93 -2.16
N HIS A 285 -14.28 10.65 -2.76
CA HIS A 285 -14.57 11.62 -3.83
C HIS A 285 -14.00 11.14 -5.16
N LEU A 286 -14.78 11.30 -6.24
CA LEU A 286 -14.41 10.93 -7.60
C LEU A 286 -14.22 12.20 -8.45
N LEU A 287 -13.05 12.33 -9.10
CA LEU A 287 -12.90 13.18 -10.28
C LEU A 287 -13.10 12.37 -11.54
N SER A 288 -13.83 12.97 -12.46
CA SER A 288 -14.25 12.34 -13.72
C SER A 288 -14.04 13.32 -14.89
N PRO A 289 -14.37 12.95 -16.13
CA PRO A 289 -14.38 13.91 -17.24
C PRO A 289 -15.20 15.19 -17.00
N ALA A 290 -16.15 15.17 -16.06
CA ALA A 290 -16.93 16.36 -15.69
C ALA A 290 -16.09 17.46 -15.01
N ASP A 291 -14.93 17.11 -14.45
CA ASP A 291 -14.02 18.03 -13.74
C ASP A 291 -12.90 18.59 -14.64
N LEU A 292 -12.91 18.24 -15.94
CA LEU A 292 -11.92 18.66 -16.93
C LEU A 292 -12.23 20.04 -17.50
N LEU A 293 -11.17 20.79 -17.84
CA LEU A 293 -11.28 22.08 -18.53
C LEU A 293 -11.67 21.95 -20.01
N VAL A 294 -11.55 20.75 -20.57
CA VAL A 294 -11.84 20.42 -21.97
C VAL A 294 -12.63 19.10 -22.04
N PRO A 295 -13.43 18.85 -23.09
CA PRO A 295 -14.07 17.55 -23.28
C PRO A 295 -13.03 16.44 -23.36
N PHE A 296 -13.32 15.29 -22.73
CA PHE A 296 -12.48 14.11 -22.82
C PHE A 296 -12.59 13.46 -24.21
N TYR A 297 -11.54 13.62 -25.02
CA TYR A 297 -11.41 13.10 -26.37
C TYR A 297 -9.94 12.98 -26.74
N ILE A 298 -9.49 11.79 -27.14
CA ILE A 298 -8.10 11.51 -27.51
C ILE A 298 -8.05 11.18 -29.01
N PRO A 299 -7.55 12.08 -29.87
CA PRO A 299 -7.46 11.84 -31.31
C PRO A 299 -6.56 10.64 -31.64
N ALA A 300 -6.87 9.95 -32.72
CA ALA A 300 -6.00 8.91 -33.27
C ALA A 300 -4.59 9.45 -33.54
N ASN A 301 -3.57 8.71 -33.12
CA ASN A 301 -2.17 8.98 -33.40
C ASN A 301 -1.64 10.30 -32.79
N GLU A 302 -2.19 10.70 -31.64
CA GLU A 302 -1.72 11.84 -30.84
C GLU A 302 -1.40 11.44 -29.39
N VAL A 303 -0.57 12.27 -28.74
CA VAL A 303 -0.37 12.25 -27.29
C VAL A 303 -1.06 13.50 -26.74
N VAL A 304 -1.95 13.33 -25.77
CA VAL A 304 -2.72 14.43 -25.18
C VAL A 304 -2.61 14.42 -23.66
N SER A 305 -2.91 15.57 -23.06
CA SER A 305 -2.97 15.71 -21.60
C SER A 305 -4.29 16.33 -21.19
N PHE A 306 -4.86 15.81 -20.10
CA PHE A 306 -6.05 16.35 -19.46
C PHE A 306 -5.70 16.87 -18.08
N HIS A 307 -6.30 18.01 -17.73
CA HIS A 307 -6.13 18.67 -16.44
C HIS A 307 -7.49 18.82 -15.77
N GLY A 308 -7.73 18.01 -14.76
CA GLY A 308 -8.87 18.15 -13.85
C GLY A 308 -8.50 18.96 -12.62
N THR A 309 -9.46 19.69 -12.08
CA THR A 309 -9.25 20.48 -10.86
C THR A 309 -10.39 20.35 -9.88
N ARG A 310 -10.09 20.34 -8.59
CA ARG A 310 -11.08 20.28 -7.53
C ARG A 310 -10.80 21.28 -6.42
N TYR A 311 -11.77 22.15 -6.15
CA TYR A 311 -11.70 23.07 -5.02
C TYR A 311 -12.00 22.34 -3.71
N VAL A 312 -11.17 22.60 -2.69
CA VAL A 312 -11.30 22.04 -1.33
C VAL A 312 -11.97 23.08 -0.44
N PRO A 313 -13.26 22.92 -0.06
CA PRO A 313 -14.01 23.97 0.62
C PRO A 313 -13.67 24.15 2.11
N SER A 314 -13.13 23.10 2.74
CA SER A 314 -12.76 23.05 4.16
C SER A 314 -11.58 22.10 4.32
N ASP A 315 -10.84 22.23 5.42
CA ASP A 315 -9.71 21.37 5.72
C ASP A 315 -10.10 19.89 5.71
N VAL A 316 -9.30 19.09 4.99
CA VAL A 316 -9.47 17.64 4.88
C VAL A 316 -8.18 16.90 5.20
N SER A 317 -8.33 15.68 5.68
CA SER A 317 -7.26 14.71 5.89
C SER A 317 -7.38 13.61 4.85
N VAL A 318 -6.53 13.66 3.82
CA VAL A 318 -6.53 12.68 2.73
C VAL A 318 -5.78 11.43 3.18
N ILE A 319 -6.41 10.28 2.95
CA ILE A 319 -5.93 8.95 3.30
C ILE A 319 -5.23 8.32 2.10
N SER A 320 -5.87 8.36 0.92
CA SER A 320 -5.35 7.71 -0.28
C SER A 320 -5.74 8.46 -1.56
N THR A 321 -4.95 8.24 -2.60
CA THR A 321 -5.21 8.66 -3.99
C THR A 321 -5.22 7.43 -4.88
N ILE A 322 -6.23 7.31 -5.75
CA ILE A 322 -6.40 6.18 -6.66
C ILE A 322 -6.62 6.71 -8.09
N PRO A 323 -5.52 7.05 -8.82
CA PRO A 323 -5.59 7.30 -10.26
C PRO A 323 -6.04 6.06 -11.01
N HIS A 324 -6.75 6.26 -12.12
CA HIS A 324 -7.19 5.19 -13.00
C HIS A 324 -7.23 5.63 -14.46
N SER A 325 -6.66 4.81 -15.33
CA SER A 325 -6.67 4.91 -16.79
C SER A 325 -6.55 3.51 -17.39
N HIS A 326 -7.06 3.33 -18.60
CA HIS A 326 -6.93 2.10 -19.39
C HIS A 326 -5.60 2.11 -20.18
N LEU A 327 -5.60 1.46 -21.35
CA LEU A 327 -4.42 1.09 -22.13
C LEU A 327 -3.68 2.27 -22.77
N LEU A 328 -4.33 3.42 -22.94
CA LEU A 328 -3.69 4.62 -23.47
C LEU A 328 -3.06 5.48 -22.37
N GLY A 329 -3.39 5.22 -21.09
CA GLY A 329 -2.82 5.94 -19.95
C GLY A 329 -1.29 5.92 -19.97
N LYS A 330 -0.67 7.08 -19.78
CA LYS A 330 0.79 7.25 -19.87
C LYS A 330 1.42 7.76 -18.57
N SER A 331 0.78 8.71 -17.90
CA SER A 331 1.29 9.24 -16.63
C SER A 331 0.20 9.96 -15.85
N TRP A 332 0.39 10.07 -14.54
CA TRP A 332 -0.41 10.89 -13.64
C TRP A 332 0.47 11.84 -12.82
N LEU A 333 -0.01 13.06 -12.57
CA LEU A 333 0.57 14.01 -11.62
C LEU A 333 -0.55 14.67 -10.83
N VAL A 334 -0.47 14.58 -9.51
CA VAL A 334 -1.48 15.10 -8.58
C VAL A 334 -0.83 15.90 -7.48
N TYR A 335 -1.35 17.09 -7.23
CA TYR A 335 -0.90 18.00 -6.18
C TYR A 335 -2.01 18.99 -5.81
N ALA A 336 -1.91 19.64 -4.66
CA ALA A 336 -2.81 20.73 -4.27
C ALA A 336 -2.04 22.06 -4.17
N THR A 337 -2.65 23.18 -4.56
CA THR A 337 -2.05 24.51 -4.39
C THR A 337 -2.92 25.45 -3.57
N SER A 338 -2.27 26.38 -2.87
CA SER A 338 -2.94 27.47 -2.17
C SER A 338 -3.62 28.44 -3.15
N PRO A 339 -4.62 29.24 -2.71
CA PRO A 339 -5.30 30.23 -3.55
C PRO A 339 -4.37 31.23 -4.26
N ASP A 340 -3.22 31.53 -3.66
CA ASP A 340 -2.21 32.45 -4.18
C ASP A 340 -1.06 31.74 -4.92
N ASN A 341 -1.12 30.40 -5.06
CA ASN A 341 -0.12 29.53 -5.64
C ASN A 341 1.29 29.68 -5.03
N GLN A 342 1.38 30.07 -3.75
CA GLN A 342 2.65 30.15 -3.03
C GLN A 342 2.98 28.86 -2.27
N ASP A 343 1.99 28.00 -2.03
CA ASP A 343 2.17 26.70 -1.41
C ASP A 343 1.71 25.58 -2.37
N THR A 344 2.38 24.44 -2.31
CA THR A 344 2.10 23.26 -3.13
C THR A 344 2.32 22.01 -2.30
N ILE A 345 1.27 21.21 -2.16
CA ILE A 345 1.28 19.94 -1.45
C ILE A 345 1.35 18.82 -2.49
N PRO A 346 2.47 18.08 -2.60
CA PRO A 346 2.56 16.93 -3.49
C PRO A 346 1.65 15.80 -2.99
N MET A 347 0.93 15.15 -3.90
CA MET A 347 0.07 14.00 -3.57
C MET A 347 0.65 12.73 -4.20
N ILE A 348 0.62 12.60 -5.52
CA ILE A 348 1.18 11.44 -6.21
C ILE A 348 1.70 11.83 -7.60
N SER A 349 2.80 11.21 -8.03
CA SER A 349 3.28 11.26 -9.41
C SER A 349 3.53 9.84 -9.89
N ILE A 350 3.00 9.49 -11.06
CA ILE A 350 3.22 8.22 -11.76
C ILE A 350 3.74 8.59 -13.15
N PRO A 351 5.07 8.65 -13.35
CA PRO A 351 5.64 9.10 -14.63
C PRO A 351 5.48 8.08 -15.76
N ASN A 352 5.34 6.79 -15.43
CA ASN A 352 5.10 5.71 -16.37
C ASN A 352 3.93 4.88 -15.85
N TRP A 353 2.72 5.23 -16.28
CA TRP A 353 1.51 4.47 -15.98
C TRP A 353 1.58 3.09 -16.65
N ASP A 354 1.18 2.06 -15.93
CA ASP A 354 0.98 0.71 -16.46
C ASP A 354 -0.41 0.22 -16.05
N PHE A 355 -1.24 -0.08 -17.05
CA PHE A 355 -2.60 -0.56 -16.86
C PHE A 355 -2.68 -1.85 -16.03
N HIS A 356 -1.64 -2.68 -16.06
CA HIS A 356 -1.60 -3.92 -15.28
C HIS A 356 -1.23 -3.67 -13.80
N TRP A 357 -0.68 -2.49 -13.48
CA TRP A 357 -0.24 -2.13 -12.12
C TRP A 357 -0.99 -0.93 -11.57
N GLN A 358 -2.28 -1.17 -11.32
CA GLN A 358 -3.16 -0.22 -10.65
C GLN A 358 -3.17 -0.49 -9.15
N GLY A 359 -3.49 0.51 -8.34
CA GLY A 359 -3.47 0.31 -6.89
C GLY A 359 -4.14 1.44 -6.12
N ILE A 360 -4.33 1.18 -4.83
CA ILE A 360 -4.78 2.17 -3.85
C ILE A 360 -3.54 2.74 -3.17
N PHE A 361 -3.19 4.00 -3.46
CA PHE A 361 -1.98 4.60 -2.94
C PHE A 361 -2.28 5.41 -1.68
N THR A 362 -2.02 4.78 -0.53
CA THR A 362 -2.29 5.33 0.80
C THR A 362 -1.08 6.11 1.33
N PHE A 363 -1.29 7.26 1.95
CA PHE A 363 -0.23 8.02 2.59
C PHE A 363 0.20 7.38 3.92
N PRO A 364 1.48 7.46 4.32
CA PRO A 364 1.96 6.89 5.58
C PRO A 364 1.36 7.56 6.82
N THR A 365 0.99 8.83 6.68
CA THR A 365 0.23 9.64 7.64
C THR A 365 -0.87 10.38 6.90
N LEU A 366 -1.93 10.81 7.59
CA LEU A 366 -2.99 11.57 6.95
C LEU A 366 -2.45 12.89 6.36
N LEU A 367 -2.71 13.11 5.08
CA LEU A 367 -2.24 14.30 4.36
C LEU A 367 -3.25 15.44 4.55
N HIS A 368 -2.87 16.46 5.33
CA HIS A 368 -3.69 17.67 5.49
C HIS A 368 -3.69 18.50 4.21
N ILE A 369 -4.88 18.77 3.68
CA ILE A 369 -5.11 19.77 2.64
C ILE A 369 -5.99 20.89 3.22
N PRO A 370 -5.48 22.12 3.37
CA PRO A 370 -6.27 23.20 3.95
C PRO A 370 -7.46 23.63 3.07
N GLY A 371 -8.52 24.12 3.71
CA GLY A 371 -9.64 24.74 3.02
C GLY A 371 -9.18 25.93 2.18
N GLY A 372 -9.73 26.04 0.97
CA GLY A 372 -9.35 27.04 -0.03
C GLY A 372 -8.36 26.53 -1.07
N TYR A 373 -7.71 25.38 -0.85
CA TYR A 373 -6.79 24.81 -1.83
C TYR A 373 -7.52 24.30 -3.07
N THR A 374 -6.78 24.15 -4.17
CA THR A 374 -7.24 23.45 -5.36
C THR A 374 -6.37 22.23 -5.61
N VAL A 375 -6.97 21.05 -5.64
CA VAL A 375 -6.33 19.82 -6.12
C VAL A 375 -6.29 19.87 -7.64
N HIS A 376 -5.12 19.58 -8.20
CA HIS A 376 -4.85 19.45 -9.62
C HIS A 376 -4.52 17.98 -9.89
N ALA A 377 -5.23 17.39 -10.84
CA ALA A 377 -4.94 16.05 -11.34
C ALA A 377 -4.68 16.16 -12.84
N ILE A 378 -3.52 15.70 -13.28
CA ILE A 378 -3.06 15.81 -14.66
C ILE A 378 -2.74 14.41 -15.13
N ALA A 379 -3.36 13.99 -16.24
CA ALA A 379 -3.11 12.70 -16.86
C ALA A 379 -2.67 12.89 -18.31
N GLU A 380 -1.68 12.12 -18.75
CA GLU A 380 -1.28 12.03 -20.16
C GLU A 380 -1.73 10.70 -20.77
N TYR A 381 -2.06 10.72 -22.06
CA TYR A 381 -2.48 9.55 -22.82
C TYR A 381 -1.72 9.45 -24.14
N ASP A 382 -1.26 8.25 -24.50
CA ASP A 382 -0.54 7.95 -25.74
C ASP A 382 -1.40 7.10 -26.68
N ASN A 383 -2.11 7.76 -27.61
CA ASN A 383 -2.88 7.09 -28.65
C ASN A 383 -2.09 6.94 -29.96
N THR A 384 -0.77 6.81 -29.89
CA THR A 384 0.08 6.64 -31.07
C THR A 384 0.26 5.19 -31.46
N SER A 385 0.67 4.97 -32.71
CA SER A 385 1.06 3.65 -33.22
C SER A 385 2.32 3.07 -32.57
N SER A 386 3.04 3.86 -31.76
CA SER A 386 4.17 3.38 -30.95
C SER A 386 3.77 2.85 -29.58
N ASN A 387 2.57 3.16 -29.08
CA ASN A 387 2.06 2.54 -27.85
C ASN A 387 1.70 1.08 -28.15
N THR A 388 2.48 0.15 -27.62
CA THR A 388 2.28 -1.29 -27.81
C THR A 388 1.02 -1.82 -27.14
N PHE A 389 0.46 -1.08 -26.19
CA PHE A 389 -0.80 -1.40 -25.51
C PHE A 389 -2.02 -0.82 -26.22
N ASN A 390 -1.85 -0.02 -27.29
CA ASN A 390 -2.99 0.56 -27.99
C ASN A 390 -3.95 -0.55 -28.47
N PRO A 391 -5.23 -0.54 -28.05
CA PRO A 391 -6.19 -1.58 -28.41
C PRO A 391 -6.52 -1.58 -29.92
N ASN A 392 -6.13 -0.52 -30.65
CA ASN A 392 -6.43 -0.32 -32.05
C ASN A 392 -5.15 -0.28 -32.90
N ASN A 393 -5.11 -1.08 -33.97
CA ASN A 393 -4.05 -1.00 -34.98
C ASN A 393 -4.65 -0.98 -36.41
N PRO A 394 -4.64 0.17 -37.10
CA PRO A 394 -4.05 1.46 -36.69
C PRO A 394 -4.83 2.15 -35.56
N PRO A 395 -4.22 3.12 -34.84
CA PRO A 395 -4.91 3.89 -33.81
C PRO A 395 -6.20 4.54 -34.31
N GLN A 396 -7.19 4.61 -33.43
CA GLN A 396 -8.49 5.24 -33.67
C GLN A 396 -8.76 6.30 -32.61
N ASP A 397 -9.69 7.22 -32.91
CA ASP A 397 -10.16 8.20 -31.94
C ASP A 397 -10.75 7.49 -30.70
N MET A 398 -10.51 8.05 -29.52
CA MET A 398 -10.90 7.47 -28.24
C MET A 398 -11.72 8.45 -27.39
N TRP A 399 -12.66 7.90 -26.62
CA TRP A 399 -13.56 8.64 -25.73
C TRP A 399 -13.60 7.98 -24.35
N PHE A 400 -14.30 8.64 -23.42
CA PHE A 400 -14.63 8.04 -22.16
C PHE A 400 -15.55 6.86 -22.38
N GLY A 401 -15.21 5.73 -21.80
CA GLY A 401 -16.04 4.54 -21.80
C GLY A 401 -15.54 3.55 -20.79
N ASP A 402 -16.41 2.60 -20.46
CA ASP A 402 -16.12 1.70 -19.37
C ASP A 402 -15.15 0.62 -19.82
N LEU A 403 -15.15 0.15 -21.07
CA LEU A 403 -14.35 -0.98 -21.56
C LEU A 403 -12.83 -0.71 -21.59
N THR A 404 -11.97 -1.74 -21.47
CA THR A 404 -10.49 -1.63 -21.64
C THR A 404 -10.08 -1.01 -22.97
N THR A 405 -10.92 -1.21 -23.99
CA THR A 405 -10.71 -0.70 -25.35
C THR A 405 -11.23 0.73 -25.54
N ASP A 406 -11.97 1.24 -24.57
CA ASP A 406 -12.24 2.67 -24.36
C ASP A 406 -11.19 3.26 -23.40
N GLU A 407 -11.35 4.50 -22.93
CA GLU A 407 -10.38 5.12 -22.02
C GLU A 407 -11.03 5.82 -20.84
N MET A 408 -10.33 5.94 -19.71
CA MET A 408 -10.84 6.59 -18.50
C MET A 408 -9.93 7.70 -17.98
N TYR A 409 -10.55 8.79 -17.56
CA TYR A 409 -9.97 9.78 -16.66
C TYR A 409 -10.72 9.71 -15.34
N VAL A 410 -10.18 8.95 -14.40
CA VAL A 410 -10.79 8.71 -13.09
C VAL A 410 -9.73 8.87 -12.02
N MET A 411 -10.09 9.58 -10.94
CA MET A 411 -9.25 9.72 -9.76
C MET A 411 -10.14 9.67 -8.52
N PHE A 412 -9.93 8.68 -7.66
CA PHE A 412 -10.58 8.66 -6.35
C PHE A 412 -9.67 9.26 -5.27
N PHE A 413 -10.29 9.95 -4.33
CA PHE A 413 -9.68 10.37 -3.08
C PHE A 413 -10.47 9.78 -1.93
N GLN A 414 -9.80 9.09 -1.01
CA GLN A 414 -10.40 8.76 0.29
C GLN A 414 -9.92 9.79 1.31
N PHE A 415 -10.85 10.38 2.06
CA PHE A 415 -10.53 11.43 3.02
C PHE A 415 -11.53 11.46 4.18
N VAL A 416 -11.17 12.18 5.24
CA VAL A 416 -12.07 12.56 6.33
C VAL A 416 -11.98 14.07 6.56
N ASN A 417 -12.95 14.62 7.28
CA ASN A 417 -12.83 15.99 7.80
C ASN A 417 -11.58 16.11 8.70
N TYR A 418 -10.79 17.16 8.49
CA TYR A 418 -9.55 17.38 9.23
C TYR A 418 -9.82 17.67 10.71
N LEU A 419 -9.02 17.05 11.57
CA LEU A 419 -8.84 17.43 12.97
C LEU A 419 -7.37 17.79 13.23
N PRO A 420 -7.08 18.82 14.06
CA PRO A 420 -5.69 19.17 14.39
C PRO A 420 -4.91 17.97 14.91
N GLY A 421 -3.74 17.68 14.33
CA GLY A 421 -2.88 16.55 14.75
C GLY A 421 -3.07 15.27 13.94
N ASP A 422 -3.99 15.25 12.97
CA ASP A 422 -4.16 14.14 12.03
C ASP A 422 -2.87 13.75 11.29
N GLU A 423 -1.97 14.70 11.07
CA GLU A 423 -0.66 14.48 10.44
C GLU A 423 0.24 13.55 11.28
N SER A 424 -0.10 13.32 12.55
CA SER A 424 0.59 12.38 13.44
C SER A 424 -0.04 10.98 13.48
N ILE A 425 -1.21 10.79 12.86
CA ILE A 425 -1.88 9.50 12.73
C ILE A 425 -1.16 8.71 11.65
N SER A 426 -0.44 7.66 12.04
CA SER A 426 0.27 6.78 11.12
C SER A 426 -0.62 5.62 10.68
N ILE A 427 -0.68 5.41 9.37
CA ILE A 427 -1.29 4.23 8.75
C ILE A 427 -0.25 3.12 8.59
N THR A 428 1.00 3.47 8.27
CA THR A 428 2.11 2.52 8.07
C THR A 428 2.36 1.63 9.28
N SER A 429 2.15 2.14 10.49
CA SER A 429 2.32 1.35 11.71
C SER A 429 1.31 0.20 11.86
N LEU A 430 0.26 0.18 11.03
CA LEU A 430 -0.72 -0.91 10.96
C LEU A 430 -0.30 -2.00 9.96
N THR A 431 0.37 -1.62 8.86
CA THR A 431 0.75 -2.51 7.73
C THR A 431 2.11 -3.20 7.87
N GLU A 432 2.80 -2.99 8.97
CA GLU A 432 4.23 -3.27 9.07
C GLU A 432 4.56 -4.73 9.44
N ASN A 433 4.12 -5.68 8.59
CA ASN A 433 4.56 -7.08 8.57
C ASN A 433 5.78 -7.35 7.67
N ASN A 434 6.33 -6.32 7.00
CA ASN A 434 7.59 -6.49 6.28
C ASN A 434 8.71 -6.73 7.29
N ILE A 435 9.39 -7.86 7.13
CA ILE A 435 10.43 -8.36 8.02
C ILE A 435 11.47 -7.26 8.27
N VAL A 436 11.36 -6.63 9.44
CA VAL A 436 12.51 -6.06 10.14
C VAL A 436 12.90 -7.13 11.14
N MET A 437 13.82 -8.00 10.74
CA MET A 437 14.46 -8.92 11.68
C MET A 437 15.09 -8.08 12.79
N GLY A 438 14.48 -8.07 13.98
CA GLY A 438 15.14 -7.70 15.23
C GLY A 438 14.73 -6.41 15.94
N ASP A 439 13.83 -5.58 15.41
CA ASP A 439 13.53 -4.28 16.03
C ASP A 439 12.14 -4.24 16.71
N GLU A 440 12.10 -3.72 17.94
CA GLU A 440 10.86 -3.41 18.64
C GLU A 440 10.12 -2.24 17.99
N LYS A 441 8.79 -2.34 17.86
CA LYS A 441 7.94 -1.30 17.23
C LYS A 441 7.04 -0.63 18.26
N LEU A 442 6.84 0.68 18.12
CA LEU A 442 5.92 1.48 18.96
C LEU A 442 4.91 2.19 18.05
N LEU A 443 3.63 1.88 18.22
CA LEU A 443 2.50 2.47 17.49
C LEU A 443 2.12 3.84 18.10
N PRO A 444 1.54 4.76 17.30
CA PRO A 444 0.96 5.99 17.81
C PRO A 444 -0.06 5.74 18.95
N ALA A 445 -0.05 6.62 19.95
CA ALA A 445 -1.08 6.66 20.99
C ALA A 445 -2.41 7.08 20.37
N HIS A 446 -3.52 6.61 20.93
CA HIS A 446 -4.87 6.93 20.46
C HIS A 446 -5.82 7.13 21.66
N PRO A 447 -6.70 8.13 21.71
CA PRO A 447 -6.80 9.24 20.78
C PRO A 447 -5.53 10.08 20.79
N ASN A 448 -5.18 10.62 19.63
CA ASN A 448 -4.10 11.58 19.48
C ASN A 448 -4.49 12.56 18.36
N PRO A 449 -4.83 13.81 18.69
CA PRO A 449 -4.63 14.45 19.99
C PRO A 449 -5.58 13.94 21.09
N ALA A 450 -5.06 13.83 22.32
CA ALA A 450 -5.84 13.47 23.51
C ALA A 450 -6.17 14.72 24.35
N ARG A 451 -7.22 14.66 25.15
CA ARG A 451 -7.48 15.65 26.21
C ARG A 451 -6.85 15.23 27.53
N SER A 452 -6.69 16.22 28.41
CA SER A 452 -6.27 15.94 29.79
C SER A 452 -7.26 15.01 30.47
N SER A 453 -6.76 13.91 31.03
CA SER A 453 -7.54 12.84 31.66
C SER A 453 -8.27 11.89 30.70
N ASP A 454 -8.01 11.98 29.39
CA ASP A 454 -8.46 10.94 28.46
C ASP A 454 -7.69 9.64 28.73
N GLU A 455 -8.37 8.52 28.49
CA GLU A 455 -7.70 7.23 28.37
C GLU A 455 -7.18 7.10 26.94
N ILE A 456 -5.88 6.84 26.81
CA ILE A 456 -5.21 6.58 25.55
C ILE A 456 -4.76 5.12 25.46
N THR A 457 -4.89 4.52 24.28
CA THR A 457 -4.38 3.21 23.89
C THR A 457 -3.04 3.40 23.18
N ILE A 458 -2.04 2.63 23.57
CA ILE A 458 -0.69 2.62 22.97
C ILE A 458 -0.39 1.20 22.57
N GLY A 459 -0.04 0.99 21.30
CA GLY A 459 0.35 -0.33 20.80
C GLY A 459 1.86 -0.47 20.62
N PHE A 460 2.37 -1.69 20.70
CA PHE A 460 3.77 -2.02 20.41
C PHE A 460 3.94 -3.50 20.03
N THR A 461 5.03 -3.83 19.33
CA THR A 461 5.35 -5.20 18.90
C THR A 461 6.74 -5.61 19.40
N LEU A 462 6.85 -6.85 19.89
CA LEU A 462 8.09 -7.44 20.40
C LEU A 462 8.56 -8.62 19.53
N PRO A 463 9.84 -8.68 19.10
CA PRO A 463 10.25 -9.50 17.96
C PRO A 463 10.48 -11.00 18.23
N SER A 464 11.04 -11.41 19.37
CA SER A 464 11.51 -12.82 19.46
C SER A 464 11.63 -13.46 20.84
N SER A 465 11.63 -12.70 21.95
CA SER A 465 11.64 -13.26 23.30
C SER A 465 10.77 -12.49 24.28
N GLU A 466 10.31 -13.17 25.34
CA GLU A 466 9.71 -12.49 26.49
C GLU A 466 10.69 -11.45 27.01
N THR A 467 10.24 -10.20 27.11
CA THR A 467 11.10 -9.05 27.41
C THR A 467 10.36 -8.10 28.35
N ASP A 468 11.08 -7.49 29.27
CA ASP A 468 10.50 -6.51 30.19
C ASP A 468 10.39 -5.16 29.47
N VAL A 469 9.23 -4.53 29.61
CA VAL A 469 8.85 -3.31 28.92
C VAL A 469 8.63 -2.19 29.93
N THR A 470 9.29 -1.07 29.67
CA THR A 470 9.05 0.22 30.33
C THR A 470 8.45 1.20 29.34
N LEU A 471 7.38 1.89 29.74
CA LEU A 471 6.67 2.87 28.92
C LEU A 471 6.50 4.15 29.73
N GLU A 472 7.09 5.24 29.26
CA GLU A 472 7.20 6.49 30.02
C GLU A 472 6.86 7.70 29.13
N LEU A 473 6.19 8.70 29.69
CA LEU A 473 5.81 9.96 29.05
C LEU A 473 6.70 11.09 29.54
N PHE A 474 7.18 11.91 28.60
CA PHE A 474 8.09 13.03 28.80
C PHE A 474 7.49 14.33 28.25
N ASP A 475 7.81 15.46 28.88
CA ASP A 475 7.61 16.77 28.27
C ASP A 475 8.66 17.05 27.17
N ILE A 476 8.49 18.12 26.39
CA ILE A 476 9.43 18.52 25.33
C ILE A 476 10.85 18.82 25.83
N ASN A 477 11.04 19.02 27.14
CA ASN A 477 12.36 19.25 27.74
C ASN A 477 13.00 17.93 28.22
N GLY A 478 12.36 16.79 27.94
CA GLY A 478 12.83 15.46 28.34
C GLY A 478 12.61 15.13 29.81
N ARG A 479 11.75 15.86 30.52
CA ARG A 479 11.40 15.52 31.90
C ARG A 479 10.27 14.49 31.90
N SER A 480 10.47 13.39 32.62
CA SER A 480 9.41 12.41 32.86
C SER A 480 8.23 13.05 33.61
N VAL A 481 7.03 12.89 33.03
CA VAL A 481 5.76 13.37 33.56
C VAL A 481 4.80 12.23 33.90
N ALA A 482 5.02 11.02 33.37
CA ALA A 482 4.27 9.82 33.76
C ALA A 482 5.07 8.54 33.48
N LEU A 483 4.99 7.56 34.37
CA LEU A 483 5.46 6.19 34.14
C LEU A 483 4.24 5.28 34.01
N TRP A 484 4.06 4.68 32.83
CA TRP A 484 2.88 3.88 32.48
C TRP A 484 3.13 2.38 32.56
N LEU A 485 4.33 1.94 32.22
CA LEU A 485 4.82 0.58 32.46
C LEU A 485 6.20 0.71 33.11
N ASP A 486 6.44 -0.13 34.10
CA ASP A 486 7.69 -0.19 34.86
C ASP A 486 8.15 -1.65 34.85
N ASP A 487 9.10 -1.95 33.96
CA ASP A 487 9.71 -3.26 33.72
C ASP A 487 8.72 -4.43 33.83
N GLN A 488 7.64 -4.37 33.04
CA GLN A 488 6.61 -5.41 33.01
C GLN A 488 6.92 -6.45 31.94
N PRO A 489 6.81 -7.76 32.22
CA PRO A 489 7.09 -8.80 31.24
C PRO A 489 5.99 -8.91 30.18
N TYR A 490 6.37 -8.96 28.91
CA TYR A 490 5.49 -9.21 27.77
C TYR A 490 6.05 -10.30 26.87
N ALA A 491 5.18 -11.18 26.37
CA ALA A 491 5.53 -12.21 25.40
C ALA A 491 5.84 -11.60 24.02
N PRO A 492 6.51 -12.33 23.10
CA PRO A 492 6.62 -11.91 21.70
C PRO A 492 5.25 -11.65 21.05
N GLY A 493 5.18 -10.74 20.08
CA GLY A 493 3.95 -10.37 19.37
C GLY A 493 3.47 -8.94 19.65
N SER A 494 2.27 -8.64 19.17
CA SER A 494 1.64 -7.31 19.25
C SER A 494 0.82 -7.14 20.53
N HIS A 495 0.95 -5.98 21.16
CA HIS A 495 0.31 -5.65 22.44
C HIS A 495 -0.34 -4.27 22.39
N LEU A 496 -1.45 -4.13 23.12
CA LEU A 496 -2.12 -2.86 23.34
C LEU A 496 -2.21 -2.57 24.85
N VAL A 497 -1.89 -1.34 25.26
CA VAL A 497 -2.02 -0.89 26.65
C VAL A 497 -2.80 0.40 26.76
N ARG A 498 -3.76 0.45 27.70
CA ARG A 498 -4.59 1.64 27.97
C ARG A 498 -4.07 2.43 29.16
N ARG A 499 -3.91 3.74 29.03
CA ARG A 499 -3.31 4.61 30.03
C ARG A 499 -4.02 5.94 30.08
N PHE A 500 -4.25 6.46 31.29
CA PHE A 500 -4.77 7.81 31.44
C PHE A 500 -3.67 8.84 31.23
N VAL A 501 -3.95 9.87 30.43
CA VAL A 501 -3.13 11.08 30.37
C VAL A 501 -3.16 11.74 31.76
N PRO A 502 -2.00 12.10 32.35
CA PRO A 502 -1.97 12.76 33.65
C PRO A 502 -2.81 14.04 33.66
N ALA A 503 -3.63 14.20 34.70
CA ALA A 503 -4.44 15.39 34.87
C ALA A 503 -3.56 16.64 35.05
N GLY A 504 -3.97 17.75 34.44
CA GLY A 504 -3.32 19.06 34.60
C GLY A 504 -2.12 19.31 33.69
N LEU A 505 -1.84 18.41 32.74
CA LEU A 505 -0.88 18.68 31.67
C LEU A 505 -1.42 19.80 30.75
N PRO A 506 -0.64 20.85 30.46
CA PRO A 506 -1.04 21.86 29.48
C PRO A 506 -1.09 21.26 28.07
N SER A 507 -1.90 21.87 27.20
CA SER A 507 -1.90 21.54 25.77
C SER A 507 -0.51 21.72 25.17
N GLY A 508 -0.16 20.84 24.23
CA GLY A 508 1.12 20.81 23.54
C GLY A 508 1.62 19.39 23.31
N SER A 509 2.80 19.28 22.70
CA SER A 509 3.44 18.01 22.37
C SER A 509 4.13 17.38 23.57
N TYR A 510 3.99 16.07 23.70
CA TYR A 510 4.69 15.22 24.66
C TYR A 510 5.33 14.06 23.91
N ILE A 511 6.33 13.43 24.51
CA ILE A 511 7.02 12.27 23.91
C ILE A 511 6.81 11.10 24.83
N TYR A 512 6.25 9.99 24.35
CA TYR A 512 6.29 8.73 25.09
C TYR A 512 7.30 7.78 24.46
N ARG A 513 7.94 6.98 25.33
CA ARG A 513 9.03 6.10 24.98
C ARG A 513 8.78 4.71 25.51
N LEU A 514 8.90 3.74 24.62
CA LEU A 514 9.01 2.32 24.93
C LEU A 514 10.50 1.98 25.11
N THR A 515 10.85 1.32 26.20
CA THR A 515 12.20 0.79 26.46
C THR A 515 12.09 -0.68 26.81
N THR A 516 12.96 -1.51 26.26
CA THR A 516 13.02 -2.95 26.55
C THR A 516 14.24 -3.31 27.39
N SER A 517 14.17 -4.39 28.18
CA SER A 517 15.31 -4.87 28.97
C SER A 517 16.51 -5.33 28.12
N ASN A 518 16.29 -5.55 26.83
CA ASN A 518 17.34 -5.86 25.85
C ASN A 518 18.08 -4.60 25.35
N GLY A 519 17.65 -3.41 25.76
CA GLY A 519 18.34 -2.14 25.52
C GLY A 519 17.80 -1.30 24.36
N ALA A 520 16.72 -1.72 23.72
CA ALA A 520 16.08 -0.92 22.67
C ALA A 520 15.21 0.18 23.26
N ALA A 521 15.12 1.31 22.55
CA ALA A 521 14.27 2.42 22.93
C ALA A 521 13.67 3.11 21.71
N VAL A 522 12.34 3.13 21.62
CA VAL A 522 11.58 3.76 20.54
C VAL A 522 10.66 4.82 21.13
N SER A 523 10.55 5.98 20.48
CA SER A 523 9.73 7.10 20.98
C SER A 523 8.78 7.61 19.91
N LYS A 524 7.61 8.11 20.34
CA LYS A 524 6.58 8.73 19.50
C LYS A 524 5.99 9.95 20.20
N VAL A 525 5.27 10.78 19.46
CA VAL A 525 4.66 12.03 19.95
C VAL A 525 3.22 11.79 20.38
N LEU A 526 2.82 12.39 21.49
CA LEU A 526 1.43 12.53 21.96
C LEU A 526 1.09 14.02 22.02
N GLU A 527 0.09 14.45 21.26
CA GLU A 527 -0.45 15.80 21.28
C GLU A 527 -1.56 15.91 22.31
N LEU A 528 -1.49 16.92 23.17
CA LEU A 528 -2.56 17.23 24.11
C LEU A 528 -3.32 18.49 23.70
N VAL A 529 -4.64 18.37 23.60
CA VAL A 529 -5.58 19.48 23.38
C VAL A 529 -6.48 19.68 24.60
N ARG A 530 -7.03 20.89 24.74
CA ARG A 530 -7.87 21.25 25.88
C ARG A 530 -9.33 20.83 25.71
#